data_AF-A0A6A7RXA0-F1
#
_entry.id   AF-A0A6A7RXA0-F1
#
_cell.length_a   1.000
_cell.length_b   1.000
_cell.length_c   1.000
_cell.angle_alpha   90.00
_cell.angle_beta   90.00
_cell.angle_gamma   90.00
#
_symmetry.space_group_name_H-M   'P 1'
#
loop_
_entity.id
_entity.type
_entity.pdbx_description
1 polymer ?
#
loop_
_entity_poly.entity_id
_entity_poly.type
_entity_poly.pdbx_seq_one_letter_code
_entity_poly.pdbx_strand_id
1 'polypeptide(L)'
;MRALNKMINPPPANSRYMRAYMQAILEATGLMAGERFDISRFMRNYRTHIEAGRLLKHDDGSYSLSDVGRQYFIRRLTDDPVVKGQLVSRAEVVEMLRNITADRAVDGWIPIGAV
;
A
#
# COMPACT_ATOMS: atom_id res chain seq x y z
N MET A 1 6.50 -18.24 3.95
CA MET A 1 5.57 -17.09 3.93
C MET A 1 6.28 -15.89 4.53
N ARG A 2 6.24 -14.73 3.88
CA ARG A 2 6.86 -13.50 4.41
C ARG A 2 5.93 -12.94 5.50
N ALA A 3 6.46 -12.65 6.69
CA ALA A 3 5.67 -11.99 7.73
C ALA A 3 5.28 -10.59 7.25
N LEU A 4 4.02 -10.22 7.45
CA LEU A 4 3.52 -8.88 7.15
C LEU A 4 2.93 -8.27 8.42
N ASN A 5 3.25 -7.01 8.66
CA ASN A 5 2.75 -6.23 9.77
C ASN A 5 2.04 -4.98 9.25
N LYS A 6 1.03 -4.51 9.99
CA LYS A 6 0.33 -3.26 9.73
C LYS A 6 0.37 -2.34 10.93
N MET A 7 0.28 -1.04 10.69
CA MET A 7 0.10 -0.06 11.75
C MET A 7 -1.25 -0.24 12.45
N ILE A 8 -1.26 -0.16 13.79
CA ILE A 8 -2.49 -0.13 14.60
C ILE A 8 -3.29 1.13 14.27
N ASN A 9 -2.59 2.27 14.20
CA ASN A 9 -3.13 3.58 13.89
C ASN A 9 -2.49 4.09 12.59
N PRO A 10 -3.12 3.89 11.42
CA PRO A 10 -2.62 4.39 10.16
C PRO A 10 -2.51 5.93 10.17
N PRO A 11 -1.57 6.51 9.40
CA PRO A 11 -1.47 7.97 9.30
C PRO A 11 -2.75 8.59 8.70
N PRO A 12 -2.99 9.89 8.90
CA PRO A 12 -4.17 10.56 8.35
C PRO A 12 -4.28 10.40 6.82
N ALA A 13 -5.49 10.17 6.30
CA ALA A 13 -5.75 9.72 4.92
C ALA A 13 -5.04 10.53 3.80
N ASN A 14 -4.88 11.85 3.99
CA ASN A 14 -4.28 12.76 3.02
C ASN A 14 -2.83 13.14 3.36
N SER A 15 -2.25 12.55 4.40
CA SER A 15 -0.88 12.83 4.82
C SER A 15 0.15 12.22 3.86
N ARG A 16 1.35 12.82 3.84
CA ARG A 16 2.53 12.26 3.16
C ARG A 16 2.84 10.85 3.64
N TYR A 17 2.78 10.63 4.97
CA TYR A 17 3.01 9.33 5.59
C TYR A 17 2.01 8.27 5.17
N MET A 18 0.73 8.61 5.02
CA MET A 18 -0.27 7.66 4.52
C MET A 18 0.02 7.24 3.07
N ARG A 19 0.48 8.18 2.24
CA ARG A 19 0.89 7.85 0.86
C ARG A 19 2.11 6.95 0.83
N ALA A 20 3.12 7.21 1.66
CA ALA A 20 4.29 6.36 1.80
C ALA A 20 3.91 4.96 2.32
N TYR A 21 3.04 4.89 3.31
CA TYR A 21 2.53 3.64 3.87
C TYR A 21 1.76 2.82 2.82
N MET A 22 0.85 3.46 2.07
CA MET A 22 0.13 2.80 0.97
C MET A 22 1.09 2.26 -0.10
N GLN A 23 2.07 3.06 -0.49
CA GLN A 23 3.06 2.64 -1.49
C GLN A 23 3.88 1.43 -1.00
N ALA A 24 4.28 1.44 0.28
CA ALA A 24 5.00 0.32 0.88
C ALA A 24 4.13 -0.94 0.98
N ILE A 25 2.83 -0.82 1.26
CA ILE A 25 1.89 -1.96 1.23
C ILE A 25 1.85 -2.56 -0.18
N LEU A 26 1.69 -1.75 -1.22
CA LEU A 26 1.61 -2.22 -2.61
C LEU A 26 2.89 -2.95 -3.04
N GLU A 27 4.06 -2.51 -2.56
CA GLU A 27 5.34 -3.17 -2.81
C GLU A 27 5.51 -4.46 -1.98
N ALA A 28 5.16 -4.44 -0.70
CA ALA A 28 5.30 -5.58 0.20
C ALA A 28 4.42 -6.78 -0.19
N THR A 29 3.26 -6.48 -0.78
CA THR A 29 2.23 -7.46 -1.16
C THR A 29 2.33 -7.92 -2.61
N GLY A 30 3.32 -7.44 -3.37
CA GLY A 30 3.47 -7.80 -4.78
C GLY A 30 2.44 -7.17 -5.73
N LEU A 31 1.50 -6.36 -5.24
CA LEU A 31 0.50 -5.69 -6.07
C LEU A 31 1.13 -4.84 -7.19
N MET A 32 2.26 -4.18 -6.91
CA MET A 32 3.02 -3.44 -7.94
C MET A 32 3.61 -4.35 -9.03
N ALA A 33 3.91 -5.61 -8.70
CA ALA A 33 4.38 -6.62 -9.65
C ALA A 33 3.23 -7.26 -10.44
N GLY A 34 1.97 -7.05 -10.02
CA GLY A 34 0.78 -7.64 -10.64
C GLY A 34 0.23 -8.85 -9.89
N GLU A 35 0.75 -9.13 -8.69
CA GLU A 35 0.18 -10.16 -7.82
C GLU A 35 -1.20 -9.74 -7.29
N ARG A 36 -1.88 -10.70 -6.65
CA ARG A 36 -3.17 -10.48 -5.99
C ARG A 36 -3.00 -10.54 -4.48
N PHE A 37 -3.64 -9.63 -3.77
CA PHE A 37 -3.58 -9.59 -2.31
C PHE A 37 -4.87 -9.04 -1.70
N ASP A 38 -5.26 -9.55 -0.53
CA ASP A 38 -6.37 -9.01 0.26
C ASP A 38 -5.95 -7.72 0.99
N ILE A 39 -5.99 -6.59 0.28
CA ILE A 39 -5.58 -5.28 0.81
C ILE A 39 -6.43 -4.81 2.00
N SER A 40 -7.63 -5.40 2.19
CA SER A 40 -8.51 -5.09 3.32
C SER A 40 -7.86 -5.42 4.66
N ARG A 41 -6.90 -6.35 4.66
CA ARG A 41 -6.09 -6.69 5.83
C ARG A 41 -5.30 -5.49 6.36
N PHE A 42 -4.85 -4.60 5.48
CA PHE A 42 -4.09 -3.40 5.86
C PHE A 42 -4.95 -2.19 6.16
N MET A 43 -5.97 -1.92 5.34
CA MET A 43 -6.73 -0.68 5.41
C MET A 43 -8.19 -0.92 5.05
N ARG A 44 -9.11 -0.09 5.57
CA ARG A 44 -10.54 -0.13 5.21
C ARG A 44 -10.95 0.92 4.16
N ASN A 45 -10.15 1.98 4.01
CA ASN A 45 -10.51 3.15 3.20
C ASN A 45 -9.96 3.10 1.77
N TYR A 46 -9.96 1.93 1.13
CA TYR A 46 -9.49 1.75 -0.26
C TYR A 46 -10.61 1.85 -1.31
N ARG A 47 -11.85 2.10 -0.88
CA ARG A 47 -13.03 2.22 -1.76
C ARG A 47 -12.84 3.25 -2.87
N THR A 48 -12.26 4.40 -2.57
CA THR A 48 -11.99 5.46 -3.55
C THR A 48 -11.06 5.00 -4.69
N HIS A 49 -10.18 4.04 -4.44
CA HIS A 49 -9.31 3.46 -5.46
C HIS A 49 -10.05 2.43 -6.33
N ILE A 50 -11.07 1.77 -5.79
CA ILE A 50 -11.97 0.90 -6.57
C ILE A 50 -12.85 1.76 -7.48
N GLU A 51 -13.49 2.78 -6.94
CA GLU A 51 -14.37 3.69 -7.69
C GLU A 51 -13.61 4.44 -8.80
N ALA A 52 -12.33 4.76 -8.56
CA ALA A 52 -11.45 5.35 -9.58
C ALA A 52 -10.84 4.35 -10.57
N GLY A 53 -11.24 3.06 -10.52
CA GLY A 53 -10.76 2.02 -11.44
C GLY A 53 -9.28 1.66 -11.27
N ARG A 54 -8.67 1.96 -10.11
CA ARG A 54 -7.24 1.71 -9.82
C ARG A 54 -7.00 0.35 -9.18
N LEU A 55 -7.94 -0.10 -8.35
CA LEU A 55 -7.95 -1.43 -7.75
C LEU A 55 -9.12 -2.24 -8.31
N LEU A 56 -8.83 -3.46 -8.72
CA LEU A 56 -9.80 -4.44 -9.17
C LEU A 56 -10.03 -5.43 -8.03
N LYS A 57 -11.30 -5.67 -7.68
CA LYS A 57 -11.68 -6.69 -6.70
C LYS A 57 -11.99 -7.99 -7.45
N HIS A 58 -11.48 -9.10 -6.95
CA HIS A 58 -11.73 -10.45 -7.48
C HIS A 58 -12.72 -11.21 -6.59
N ASP A 59 -13.29 -12.29 -7.12
CA ASP A 59 -14.34 -13.09 -6.46
C ASP A 59 -13.84 -13.82 -5.20
N ASP A 60 -12.54 -14.11 -5.13
CA ASP A 60 -11.86 -14.72 -3.99
C ASP A 60 -11.58 -13.72 -2.84
N GLY A 61 -12.02 -12.46 -2.99
CA GLY A 61 -11.78 -11.39 -2.02
C GLY A 61 -10.41 -10.74 -2.13
N SER A 62 -9.54 -11.22 -3.02
CA SER A 62 -8.27 -10.56 -3.34
C SER A 62 -8.46 -9.33 -4.22
N TYR A 63 -7.42 -8.53 -4.29
CA TYR A 63 -7.37 -7.32 -5.12
C TYR A 63 -6.13 -7.37 -6.01
N SER A 64 -6.21 -6.74 -7.18
CA SER A 64 -5.05 -6.43 -8.02
C SER A 64 -5.08 -4.98 -8.47
N LEU A 65 -3.94 -4.44 -8.89
CA LEU A 65 -3.92 -3.16 -9.58
C LEU A 65 -4.41 -3.34 -11.03
N SER A 66 -5.20 -2.39 -11.53
CA SER A 66 -5.38 -2.20 -12.97
C SER A 66 -4.13 -1.53 -13.57
N ASP A 67 -4.02 -1.48 -14.90
CA ASP A 67 -2.92 -0.76 -15.55
C ASP A 67 -2.93 0.74 -15.20
N VAL A 68 -4.12 1.34 -15.13
CA VAL A 68 -4.31 2.73 -14.69
C VAL A 68 -3.87 2.90 -13.23
N GLY A 69 -4.22 1.95 -12.36
CA GLY A 69 -3.79 1.95 -10.96
C GLY A 69 -2.28 1.84 -10.81
N ARG A 70 -1.65 0.93 -11.55
CA ARG A 70 -0.20 0.74 -11.57
C ARG A 70 0.51 2.03 -12.00
N GLN A 71 0.09 2.63 -13.11
CA GLN A 71 0.65 3.91 -13.57
C GLN A 71 0.44 5.03 -12.54
N TYR A 72 -0.73 5.10 -11.91
CA TYR A 72 -1.03 6.10 -10.89
C TYR A 72 -0.09 6.03 -9.69
N PHE A 73 0.17 4.82 -9.16
CA PHE A 73 1.05 4.64 -8.01
C PHE A 73 2.54 4.79 -8.39
N ILE A 74 2.97 4.32 -9.57
CA ILE A 74 4.33 4.55 -10.08
C ILE A 74 4.62 6.06 -10.16
N ARG A 75 3.72 6.85 -10.75
CA ARG A 75 3.91 8.30 -10.91
C ARG A 75 3.99 9.07 -9.60
N ARG A 76 3.52 8.51 -8.47
CA ARG A 76 3.69 9.14 -7.15
C ARG A 76 5.12 9.06 -6.62
N LEU A 77 5.92 8.13 -7.14
CA LEU A 77 7.34 7.95 -6.81
C LEU A 77 8.27 8.73 -7.74
N THR A 78 7.74 9.40 -8.77
CA THR A 78 8.51 10.21 -9.72
C THR A 78 8.38 11.69 -9.44
N ASP A 79 9.35 12.49 -9.87
CA ASP A 79 9.40 13.95 -9.66
C ASP A 79 8.22 14.71 -10.31
N ASP A 80 7.45 14.06 -11.18
CA ASP A 80 6.20 14.57 -11.76
C ASP A 80 4.96 13.77 -11.29
N PRO A 81 4.46 14.03 -10.06
CA PRO A 81 3.29 13.34 -9.54
C PRO A 81 2.00 13.82 -10.22
N VAL A 82 1.08 12.87 -10.50
CA VAL A 82 -0.26 13.13 -11.08
C VAL A 82 -1.04 14.23 -10.35
N VAL A 83 -0.74 14.44 -9.06
CA VAL A 83 -1.28 15.54 -8.26
C VAL A 83 -0.12 16.29 -7.60
N LYS A 84 0.03 17.58 -7.91
CA LYS A 84 1.01 18.47 -7.26
C LYS A 84 0.86 18.40 -5.73
N GLY A 85 1.97 18.25 -5.01
CA GLY A 85 1.99 18.12 -3.55
C GLY A 85 1.72 16.70 -3.01
N GLN A 86 1.47 15.71 -3.87
CA GLN A 86 1.32 14.30 -3.46
C GLN A 86 2.57 13.44 -3.67
N LEU A 87 3.74 14.05 -3.84
CA LEU A 87 5.01 13.34 -3.94
C LEU A 87 5.22 12.43 -2.72
N VAL A 88 5.77 11.24 -2.96
CA VAL A 88 6.11 10.26 -1.94
C VAL A 88 7.62 10.07 -1.93
N SER A 89 8.26 10.27 -0.78
CA SER A 89 9.70 10.05 -0.67
C SER A 89 10.02 8.57 -0.69
N ARG A 90 10.97 8.15 -1.54
CA ARG A 90 11.45 6.76 -1.55
C ARG A 90 12.02 6.34 -0.19
N ALA A 91 12.67 7.25 0.53
CA ALA A 91 13.22 6.97 1.85
C ALA A 91 12.13 6.58 2.86
N GLU A 92 11.00 7.30 2.88
CA GLU A 92 9.86 6.98 3.75
C GLU A 92 9.19 5.66 3.35
N VAL A 93 9.10 5.37 2.05
CA VAL A 93 8.56 4.09 1.58
C VAL A 93 9.44 2.94 2.04
N VAL A 94 10.76 3.09 1.97
CA VAL A 94 11.71 2.07 2.45
C VAL A 94 11.60 1.87 3.95
N GLU A 95 11.43 2.94 4.72
CA GLU A 95 11.21 2.86 6.17
C GLU A 95 9.92 2.10 6.50
N MET A 96 8.81 2.45 5.84
CA MET A 96 7.53 1.75 6.01
C MET A 96 7.63 0.29 5.58
N LEU A 97 8.33 0.01 4.48
CA LEU A 97 8.53 -1.34 3.97
C LEU A 97 9.28 -2.22 4.97
N ARG A 98 10.34 -1.68 5.61
CA ARG A 98 11.09 -2.39 6.65
C ARG A 98 10.19 -2.82 7.81
N ASN A 99 9.30 -1.95 8.27
CA ASN A 99 8.37 -2.26 9.36
C ASN A 99 7.29 -3.26 8.92
N ILE A 100 6.75 -3.09 7.70
CA ILE A 100 5.76 -4.02 7.14
C ILE A 100 6.35 -5.43 7.03
N THR A 101 7.59 -5.59 6.56
CA THR A 101 8.19 -6.90 6.31
C THR A 101 9.07 -7.40 7.46
N ALA A 102 9.02 -6.77 8.64
CA ALA A 102 9.80 -7.19 9.79
C ALA A 102 9.32 -8.57 10.30
N ASP A 103 10.26 -9.43 10.71
CA ASP A 103 9.93 -10.77 11.24
C ASP A 103 9.10 -10.70 12.54
N ARG A 104 9.21 -9.59 13.27
CA ARG A 104 8.39 -9.28 14.45
C ARG A 104 7.81 -7.87 14.30
N ALA A 105 6.55 -7.70 14.69
CA ALA A 105 5.92 -6.39 14.72
C ALA A 105 6.65 -5.47 15.72
N VAL A 106 7.00 -4.27 15.25
CA VAL A 106 7.55 -3.20 16.10
C VAL A 106 6.43 -2.46 16.84
N ASP A 107 6.76 -1.66 17.85
CA ASP A 107 5.76 -0.93 18.62
C ASP A 107 4.86 -0.05 17.73
N GLY A 108 3.54 -0.14 17.95
CA GLY A 108 2.54 0.52 17.11
C GLY A 108 2.14 -0.27 15.86
N TRP A 109 2.67 -1.48 15.67
CA TRP A 109 2.34 -2.38 14.57
C TRP A 109 1.82 -3.73 15.09
N ILE A 110 1.04 -4.43 14.27
CA ILE A 110 0.54 -5.77 14.55
C ILE A 110 0.72 -6.69 13.35
N PRO A 111 0.95 -7.99 13.57
CA PRO A 111 1.02 -8.95 12.47
C PRO A 111 -0.35 -9.08 11.80
N ILE A 112 -0.34 -9.16 10.47
CA ILE A 112 -1.49 -9.63 9.69
C ILE A 112 -1.16 -11.04 9.24
N GLY A 113 -2.02 -11.99 9.63
CA GLY A 113 -1.78 -13.42 9.45
C GLY A 113 -1.31 -13.77 8.03
N ALA A 114 -0.42 -14.75 7.94
CA ALA A 114 0.11 -15.21 6.67
C ALA A 114 -1.04 -15.65 5.75
N VAL A 115 -0.99 -15.22 4.48
CA VAL A 115 -1.82 -15.78 3.41
C VAL A 115 -1.20 -17.11 3.01
#